data_AF-A0A7S0M0W3-F1
#
_entry.id   AF-A0A7S0M0W3-F1
#
_cell.length_a   1.000
_cell.length_b   1.000
_cell.length_c   1.000
_cell.angle_alpha   90.00
_cell.angle_beta   90.00
_cell.angle_gamma   90.00
#
_symmetry.space_group_name_H-M   'P 1'
#
loop_
_entity.id
_entity.type
_entity.pdbx_description
1 polymer ?
#
loop_
_entity_poly.entity_id
_entity_poly.type
_entity_poly.pdbx_seq_one_letter_code
_entity_poly.pdbx_strand_id
1 'polypeptide(L)'
;GAPKLGDVIRLGWAASGARERRRIAQCILATTEAERGRSGAAMASVLPLLLSMCADRSDPQTQQLACKALINISDDSAYSGAWHAEACRLRSFDHGWPHAGTPLTPALMAQAGFFHAPRPDQGDRTVCFCCKGQLMSWDPDDDPFGEHAFHFPKCPFVT
;
A
#
# COMPACT_ATOMS: atom_id res chain seq x y z
N GLY A 1 -33.03 4.01 -2.41
CA GLY A 1 -32.12 3.87 -1.26
C GLY A 1 -31.00 4.89 -1.39
N ALA A 2 -30.46 5.39 -0.28
CA ALA A 2 -29.33 6.34 -0.31
C ALA A 2 -28.09 5.67 -0.93
N PRO A 3 -27.29 6.40 -1.74
CA PRO A 3 -26.06 5.86 -2.31
C PRO A 3 -25.07 5.45 -1.21
N LYS A 4 -24.28 4.40 -1.43
CA LYS A 4 -23.23 4.01 -0.47
C LYS A 4 -22.18 5.12 -0.43
N LEU A 5 -21.52 5.30 0.72
CA LEU A 5 -20.48 6.33 0.90
C LEU A 5 -19.39 6.26 -0.19
N GLY A 6 -19.00 5.06 -0.60
CA GLY A 6 -18.06 4.86 -1.70
C GLY A 6 -18.55 5.36 -3.06
N ASP A 7 -19.86 5.30 -3.33
CA ASP A 7 -20.45 5.78 -4.58
C ASP A 7 -20.50 7.31 -4.60
N VAL A 8 -20.78 7.94 -3.46
CA VAL A 8 -20.75 9.42 -3.31
C VAL A 8 -19.32 9.94 -3.50
N ILE A 9 -18.32 9.28 -2.91
CA ILE A 9 -16.90 9.65 -3.07
C ILE A 9 -16.47 9.50 -4.53
N ARG A 10 -16.84 8.41 -5.20
CA ARG A 10 -16.52 8.19 -6.64
C ARG A 10 -17.15 9.24 -7.54
N LEU A 11 -18.41 9.62 -7.30
CA LEU A 11 -19.11 10.64 -8.07
C LEU A 11 -18.50 12.03 -7.88
N GLY A 12 -18.18 12.40 -6.64
CA GLY A 12 -17.46 13.66 -6.35
C GLY A 12 -16.05 13.69 -6.95
N TRP A 13 -15.37 12.54 -6.99
CA TRP A 13 -14.06 12.37 -7.62
C TRP A 13 -14.08 12.54 -9.14
N ALA A 14 -15.05 11.89 -9.81
CA ALA A 14 -15.25 12.00 -11.26
C ALA A 14 -15.60 13.43 -11.69
N ALA A 15 -16.30 14.19 -10.83
CA ALA A 15 -16.61 15.60 -11.05
C ALA A 15 -15.44 16.55 -10.77
N SER A 16 -14.42 16.11 -10.01
CA SER A 16 -13.26 16.94 -9.66
C SER A 16 -12.22 16.97 -10.79
N GLY A 17 -11.52 18.09 -10.98
CA GLY A 17 -10.39 18.16 -11.92
C GLY A 17 -9.10 17.56 -11.32
N ALA A 18 -8.21 17.01 -12.16
CA ALA A 18 -6.93 16.41 -11.72
C ALA A 18 -6.10 17.33 -10.80
N ARG A 19 -6.08 18.64 -11.10
CA ARG A 19 -5.40 19.66 -10.29
C ARG A 19 -5.93 19.75 -8.86
N GLU A 20 -7.25 19.70 -8.70
CA GLU A 20 -7.90 19.80 -7.39
C GLU A 20 -7.62 18.55 -6.57
N ARG A 21 -7.72 17.38 -7.19
CA ARG A 21 -7.42 16.09 -6.56
C ARG A 21 -5.98 16.01 -6.05
N ARG A 22 -5.02 16.55 -6.79
CA ARG A 22 -3.62 16.67 -6.34
C ARG A 22 -3.48 17.58 -5.11
N ARG A 23 -4.14 18.74 -5.10
CA ARG A 23 -4.10 19.66 -3.95
C ARG A 23 -4.64 18.99 -2.69
N ILE A 24 -5.77 18.29 -2.80
CA ILE A 24 -6.35 17.55 -1.67
C ILE A 24 -5.36 16.47 -1.19
N ALA A 25 -4.80 15.67 -2.09
CA ALA A 25 -3.84 14.62 -1.73
C ALA A 25 -2.55 15.18 -1.07
N GLN A 26 -2.05 16.34 -1.54
CA GLN A 26 -0.92 17.04 -0.92
C GLN A 26 -1.25 17.50 0.50
N CYS A 27 -2.44 18.08 0.70
CA CYS A 27 -2.90 18.53 2.01
C CYS A 27 -2.98 17.36 2.99
N ILE A 28 -3.63 16.25 2.58
CA ILE A 28 -3.75 15.06 3.41
C ILE A 28 -2.37 14.49 3.75
N LEU A 29 -1.45 14.37 2.77
CA LEU A 29 -0.10 13.88 3.03
C LEU A 29 0.61 14.74 4.08
N ALA A 30 0.61 16.07 3.92
CA ALA A 30 1.25 16.98 4.88
C ALA A 30 0.65 16.83 6.30
N THR A 31 -0.68 16.68 6.40
CA THR A 31 -1.33 16.38 7.69
C THR A 31 -0.86 15.04 8.27
N THR A 32 -0.78 13.98 7.45
CA THR A 32 -0.35 12.66 7.92
C THR A 32 1.10 12.64 8.40
N GLU A 33 1.96 13.43 7.77
CA GLU A 33 3.37 13.59 8.18
C GLU A 33 3.47 14.37 9.49
N ALA A 34 2.70 15.45 9.64
CA ALA A 34 2.67 16.26 10.85
C ALA A 34 2.10 15.50 12.06
N GLU A 35 1.14 14.59 11.84
CA GLU A 35 0.47 13.80 12.87
C GLU A 35 1.13 12.43 13.14
N ARG A 36 2.25 12.10 12.47
CA ARG A 36 2.92 10.80 12.64
C ARG A 36 3.28 10.57 14.11
N GLY A 37 2.73 9.49 14.69
CA GLY A 37 2.93 9.13 16.11
C GLY A 37 1.93 9.74 17.10
N ARG A 38 0.94 10.53 16.64
CA ARG A 38 -0.18 11.05 17.47
C ARG A 38 -1.45 10.19 17.32
N SER A 39 -2.39 10.32 18.26
CA SER A 39 -3.62 9.50 18.38
C SER A 39 -4.40 9.35 17.06
N GLY A 40 -4.68 8.11 16.65
CA GLY A 40 -5.13 7.72 15.31
C GLY A 40 -6.58 8.07 14.91
N ALA A 41 -7.35 8.77 15.75
CA ALA A 41 -8.77 9.05 15.48
C ALA A 41 -8.99 10.00 14.28
N ALA A 42 -8.13 11.00 14.09
CA ALA A 42 -8.25 11.93 12.96
C ALA A 42 -7.95 11.25 11.61
N MET A 43 -7.03 10.27 11.61
CA MET A 43 -6.53 9.62 10.40
C MET A 43 -7.52 8.61 9.81
N ALA A 44 -8.41 8.04 10.63
CA ALA A 44 -9.47 7.14 10.17
C ALA A 44 -10.48 7.82 9.23
N SER A 45 -10.70 9.13 9.38
CA SER A 45 -11.68 9.88 8.59
C SER A 45 -11.28 10.06 7.12
N VAL A 46 -9.98 10.06 6.82
CA VAL A 46 -9.44 10.26 5.46
C VAL A 46 -9.14 8.95 4.73
N LEU A 47 -9.18 7.82 5.44
CA LEU A 47 -8.85 6.49 4.89
C LEU A 47 -9.68 6.11 3.65
N PRO A 48 -11.02 6.26 3.62
CA PRO A 48 -11.82 5.92 2.43
C PRO A 48 -11.45 6.76 1.20
N LEU A 49 -11.16 8.05 1.41
CA LEU A 49 -10.76 8.96 0.34
C LEU A 49 -9.40 8.55 -0.22
N LEU A 50 -8.43 8.29 0.65
CA LEU A 50 -7.09 7.86 0.24
C LEU A 50 -7.10 6.52 -0.50
N LEU A 51 -7.93 5.56 -0.07
CA LEU A 51 -8.10 4.29 -0.78
C LEU A 51 -8.70 4.51 -2.18
N SER A 52 -9.67 5.42 -2.32
CA SER A 52 -10.21 5.81 -3.62
C SER A 52 -9.15 6.46 -4.51
N MET A 53 -8.32 7.35 -3.95
CA MET A 53 -7.21 8.00 -4.67
C MET A 53 -6.15 6.99 -5.12
N CYS A 54 -5.86 5.96 -4.32
CA CYS A 54 -4.91 4.91 -4.69
C CYS A 54 -5.42 3.98 -5.79
N ALA A 55 -6.73 3.76 -5.85
CA ALA A 55 -7.36 2.95 -6.88
C ALA A 55 -7.39 3.65 -8.25
N ASP A 56 -7.32 4.99 -8.29
CA ASP A 56 -7.35 5.76 -9.54
C ASP A 56 -5.97 5.77 -10.22
N ARG A 57 -5.86 5.05 -11.33
CA ARG A 57 -4.65 4.99 -12.16
C ARG A 57 -4.56 6.11 -13.19
N SER A 58 -5.60 6.95 -13.34
CA SER A 58 -5.63 8.04 -14.34
C SER A 58 -4.76 9.24 -13.97
N ASP A 59 -4.42 9.41 -12.68
CA ASP A 59 -3.49 10.41 -12.19
C ASP A 59 -2.40 9.76 -11.31
N PRO A 60 -1.27 9.34 -11.91
CA PRO A 60 -0.18 8.69 -11.18
C PRO A 60 0.40 9.54 -10.05
N GLN A 61 0.37 10.88 -10.18
CA GLN A 61 0.89 11.78 -9.15
C GLN A 61 -0.04 11.78 -7.93
N THR A 62 -1.36 11.83 -8.14
CA THR A 62 -2.32 11.73 -7.04
C THR A 62 -2.29 10.35 -6.39
N GLN A 63 -2.19 9.27 -7.19
CA GLN A 63 -2.02 7.91 -6.68
C GLN A 63 -0.78 7.82 -5.78
N GLN A 64 0.35 8.41 -6.20
CA GLN A 64 1.59 8.43 -5.43
C GLN A 64 1.41 9.13 -4.08
N LEU A 65 0.81 10.32 -4.07
CA LEU A 65 0.58 11.09 -2.84
C LEU A 65 -0.34 10.36 -1.87
N ALA A 66 -1.40 9.75 -2.38
CA ALA A 66 -2.34 8.98 -1.58
C ALA A 66 -1.69 7.72 -0.98
N CYS A 67 -0.85 7.02 -1.75
CA CYS A 67 -0.12 5.86 -1.24
C CYS A 67 0.81 6.27 -0.09
N LYS A 68 1.54 7.38 -0.24
CA LYS A 68 2.41 7.90 0.83
C LYS A 68 1.63 8.22 2.09
N ALA A 69 0.48 8.91 1.96
CA ALA A 69 -0.39 9.22 3.08
C ALA A 69 -0.93 7.95 3.76
N LEU A 70 -1.34 6.94 2.99
CA LEU A 70 -1.82 5.65 3.50
C LEU A 70 -0.75 4.86 4.26
N ILE A 71 0.48 4.86 3.74
CA ILE A 71 1.61 4.19 4.38
C ILE A 71 1.98 4.93 5.69
N ASN A 72 1.88 6.27 5.71
CA ASN A 72 2.16 7.05 6.92
C ASN A 72 1.16 6.83 8.05
N ILE A 73 -0.11 6.54 7.72
CA ILE A 73 -1.15 6.27 8.72
C ILE A 73 -1.23 4.80 9.11
N SER A 74 -0.63 3.90 8.33
CA SER A 74 -0.51 2.51 8.70
C SER A 74 0.62 2.33 9.70
N ASP A 75 0.36 1.58 10.76
CA ASP A 75 1.44 0.95 11.51
C ASP A 75 2.04 -0.19 10.68
N ASP A 76 3.16 -0.76 11.16
CA ASP A 76 3.71 -2.01 10.63
C ASP A 76 2.74 -3.21 10.75
N SER A 77 1.52 -2.99 11.28
CA SER A 77 0.52 -4.03 11.28
C SER A 77 -0.01 -4.22 9.87
N ALA A 78 0.07 -5.47 9.43
CA ALA A 78 -0.52 -5.92 8.20
C ALA A 78 -2.06 -5.80 8.19
N TYR A 79 -2.70 -5.28 9.25
CA TYR A 79 -4.14 -5.00 9.31
C TYR A 79 -4.54 -3.66 8.66
N SER A 80 -3.58 -2.85 8.21
CA SER A 80 -3.90 -1.63 7.48
C SER A 80 -4.57 -1.92 6.13
N GLY A 81 -5.69 -1.24 5.87
CA GLY A 81 -6.38 -1.25 4.58
C GLY A 81 -5.49 -0.79 3.40
N ALA A 82 -4.43 -0.01 3.67
CA ALA A 82 -3.48 0.47 2.67
C ALA A 82 -2.92 -0.65 1.80
N TRP A 83 -2.56 -1.78 2.41
CA TRP A 83 -1.85 -2.87 1.73
C TRP A 83 -2.72 -3.68 0.77
N HIS A 84 -4.05 -3.45 0.74
CA HIS A 84 -4.92 -4.04 -0.28
C HIS A 84 -4.63 -3.46 -1.67
N ALA A 85 -4.16 -2.21 -1.75
CA ALA A 85 -3.77 -1.60 -3.01
C ALA A 85 -2.37 -2.07 -3.43
N GLU A 86 -2.28 -2.72 -4.59
CA GLU A 86 -1.00 -3.14 -5.19
C GLU A 86 -0.02 -1.96 -5.34
N ALA A 87 -0.51 -0.78 -5.73
CA ALA A 87 0.32 0.42 -5.83
C ALA A 87 0.95 0.82 -4.48
N CYS A 88 0.24 0.66 -3.37
CA CYS A 88 0.81 0.90 -2.04
C CYS A 88 1.88 -0.15 -1.70
N ARG A 89 1.61 -1.43 -1.99
CA ARG A 89 2.59 -2.51 -1.79
C ARG A 89 3.86 -2.29 -2.61
N LEU A 90 3.74 -1.99 -3.90
CA LEU A 90 4.89 -1.70 -4.77
C LEU A 90 5.77 -0.58 -4.21
N ARG A 91 5.14 0.49 -3.72
CA ARG A 91 5.85 1.65 -3.19
C ARG A 91 6.57 1.40 -1.86
N SER A 92 6.19 0.37 -1.11
CA SER A 92 6.90 0.03 0.13
C SER A 92 8.37 -0.31 -0.11
N PHE A 93 8.70 -0.80 -1.31
CA PHE A 93 10.06 -1.17 -1.72
C PHE A 93 10.95 0.04 -2.09
N ASP A 94 10.41 1.26 -2.15
CA ASP A 94 11.17 2.50 -2.40
C ASP A 94 12.22 2.76 -1.28
N HIS A 95 12.11 2.09 -0.13
CA HIS A 95 12.82 2.38 1.10
C HIS A 95 13.86 1.33 1.47
N GLY A 96 14.77 1.03 0.54
CA GLY A 96 15.94 0.18 0.82
C GLY A 96 15.72 -1.31 0.58
N TRP A 97 14.93 -1.66 -0.45
CA TRP A 97 14.89 -3.02 -0.96
C TRP A 97 16.30 -3.46 -1.41
N PRO A 98 16.90 -4.52 -0.82
CA PRO A 98 18.30 -4.85 -1.07
C PRO A 98 18.53 -5.57 -2.40
N HIS A 99 17.49 -6.12 -3.03
CA HIS A 99 17.57 -6.89 -4.28
C HIS A 99 17.33 -6.03 -5.53
N ALA A 100 17.73 -4.76 -5.49
CA ALA A 100 17.60 -3.89 -6.65
C ALA A 100 18.49 -4.37 -7.81
N GLY A 101 17.90 -4.53 -9.00
CA GLY A 101 18.62 -4.98 -10.20
C GLY A 101 18.70 -6.49 -10.39
N THR A 102 18.04 -7.28 -9.53
CA THR A 102 17.91 -8.74 -9.70
C THR A 102 16.56 -9.11 -10.35
N PRO A 103 16.37 -10.38 -10.74
CA PRO A 103 15.06 -10.89 -11.18
C PRO A 103 13.94 -10.75 -10.12
N LEU A 104 14.29 -10.77 -8.83
CA LEU A 104 13.38 -10.53 -7.70
C LEU A 104 12.95 -9.06 -7.59
N THR A 105 12.12 -8.62 -8.55
CA THR A 105 11.69 -7.22 -8.64
C THR A 105 10.60 -6.86 -7.63
N PRO A 106 10.57 -5.60 -7.13
CA PRO A 106 9.46 -5.07 -6.33
C PRO A 106 8.07 -5.27 -6.96
N ALA A 107 7.99 -5.24 -8.29
CA ALA A 107 6.75 -5.46 -9.02
C ALA A 107 6.21 -6.88 -8.82
N LEU A 108 7.08 -7.90 -8.95
CA LEU A 108 6.70 -9.30 -8.71
C LEU A 108 6.29 -9.52 -7.25
N MET A 109 7.04 -8.95 -6.30
CA MET A 109 6.71 -9.03 -4.88
C MET A 109 5.33 -8.43 -4.58
N ALA A 110 5.04 -7.23 -5.09
CA ALA A 110 3.75 -6.57 -4.90
C ALA A 110 2.59 -7.33 -5.55
N GLN A 111 2.82 -7.93 -6.73
CA GLN A 111 1.85 -8.77 -7.43
C GLN A 111 1.56 -10.06 -6.66
N ALA A 112 2.58 -10.68 -6.06
CA ALA A 112 2.44 -11.85 -5.18
C ALA A 112 1.81 -11.51 -3.82
N GLY A 113 1.47 -10.24 -3.57
CA GLY A 113 0.75 -9.80 -2.38
C GLY A 113 1.65 -9.34 -1.24
N PHE A 114 2.96 -9.24 -1.46
CA PHE A 114 3.93 -8.79 -0.47
C PHE A 114 4.12 -7.28 -0.48
N PHE A 115 4.35 -6.71 0.71
CA PHE A 115 4.93 -5.38 0.89
C PHE A 115 6.22 -5.51 1.72
N HIS A 116 7.19 -4.63 1.46
CA HIS A 116 8.44 -4.52 2.19
C HIS A 116 8.20 -3.88 3.56
N ALA A 117 8.67 -4.54 4.61
CA ALA A 117 8.54 -4.10 5.99
C ALA A 117 9.83 -4.45 6.75
N PRO A 118 10.94 -3.75 6.44
CA PRO A 118 12.25 -4.09 6.98
C PRO A 118 12.32 -3.87 8.49
N ARG A 119 13.16 -4.66 9.15
CA ARG A 119 13.59 -4.43 10.55
C ARG A 119 15.11 -4.29 10.58
N PRO A 120 15.70 -3.75 11.67
CA PRO A 120 17.16 -3.58 11.77
C PRO A 120 18.00 -4.83 11.45
N ASP A 121 17.45 -6.02 11.73
CA ASP A 121 18.06 -7.34 11.51
C ASP A 121 17.45 -8.11 10.34
N GLN A 122 16.43 -7.56 9.66
CA GLN A 122 15.66 -8.24 8.60
C GLN A 122 15.42 -7.28 7.44
N GLY A 123 16.48 -6.96 6.70
CA GLY A 123 16.49 -5.91 5.68
C GLY A 123 15.61 -6.18 4.45
N ASP A 124 15.36 -7.45 4.12
CA ASP A 124 14.52 -7.89 3.02
C ASP A 124 13.17 -8.47 3.47
N ARG A 125 12.79 -8.26 4.73
CA ARG A 125 11.53 -8.77 5.26
C ARG A 125 10.35 -8.23 4.47
N THR A 126 9.45 -9.14 4.12
CA THR A 126 8.19 -8.85 3.45
C THR A 126 7.01 -9.48 4.17
N VAL A 127 5.82 -8.90 3.99
CA VAL A 127 4.59 -9.35 4.63
C VAL A 127 3.46 -9.41 3.62
N CYS A 128 2.69 -10.49 3.62
CA CYS A 128 1.52 -10.61 2.77
C CYS A 128 0.36 -9.76 3.31
N PHE A 129 -0.26 -8.94 2.46
CA PHE A 129 -1.44 -8.16 2.85
C PHE A 129 -2.66 -9.02 3.21
N CYS A 130 -2.74 -10.25 2.69
CA CYS A 130 -3.89 -11.13 2.85
C CYS A 130 -3.72 -12.07 4.05
N CYS A 131 -2.80 -13.04 3.97
CA CYS A 131 -2.59 -14.04 5.02
C CYS A 131 -1.72 -13.58 6.19
N LYS A 132 -1.10 -12.39 6.09
CA LYS A 132 -0.15 -11.85 7.10
C LYS A 132 1.12 -12.69 7.27
N GLY A 133 1.33 -13.68 6.40
CA GLY A 133 2.56 -14.45 6.31
C GLY A 133 3.76 -13.56 6.02
N GLN A 134 4.91 -13.91 6.61
CA GLN A 134 6.13 -13.10 6.53
C GLN A 134 7.26 -13.97 5.98
N LEU A 135 8.03 -13.42 5.05
CA LEU A 135 9.22 -14.03 4.47
C LEU A 135 10.38 -13.04 4.52
N MET A 136 11.59 -13.57 4.65
CA MET A 136 12.85 -12.84 4.74
C MET A 136 13.97 -13.78 4.29
N SER A 137 15.17 -13.25 4.06
CA SER A 137 16.29 -14.01 3.47
C SER A 137 15.96 -14.52 2.06
N TRP A 138 15.38 -13.64 1.24
CA TRP A 138 15.08 -13.89 -0.16
C TRP A 138 16.37 -14.03 -0.97
N ASP A 139 16.38 -15.01 -1.87
CA ASP A 139 17.41 -15.16 -2.89
C ASP A 139 17.03 -14.37 -4.17
N PRO A 140 18.02 -13.83 -4.92
CA PRO A 140 17.79 -13.05 -6.13
C PRO A 140 16.94 -13.72 -7.22
N ASP A 141 16.88 -15.06 -7.22
CA ASP A 141 16.20 -15.90 -8.21
C ASP A 141 14.90 -16.52 -7.69
N ASP A 142 14.48 -16.20 -6.45
CA ASP A 142 13.24 -16.71 -5.88
C ASP A 142 12.02 -16.27 -6.71
N ASP A 143 11.01 -17.15 -6.78
CA ASP A 143 9.70 -16.82 -7.31
C ASP A 143 8.75 -16.41 -6.16
N PRO A 144 8.34 -15.13 -6.06
CA PRO A 144 7.47 -14.68 -4.97
C PRO A 144 6.15 -15.43 -4.89
N PHE A 145 5.58 -15.87 -6.02
CA PHE A 145 4.32 -16.62 -6.01
C PHE A 145 4.53 -18.04 -5.50
N GLY A 146 5.56 -18.73 -6.00
CA GLY A 146 5.97 -20.06 -5.55
C GLY A 146 6.27 -20.08 -4.05
N GLU A 147 7.10 -19.17 -3.57
CA GLU A 147 7.43 -19.05 -2.14
C GLU A 147 6.19 -18.78 -1.28
N HIS A 148 5.28 -17.92 -1.75
CA HIS A 148 4.03 -17.64 -1.06
C HIS A 148 3.14 -18.88 -0.96
N ALA A 149 2.92 -19.58 -2.07
CA ALA A 149 2.08 -20.78 -2.11
C ALA A 149 2.68 -21.92 -1.28
N PHE A 150 4.01 -22.06 -1.30
CA PHE A 150 4.74 -23.07 -0.55
C PHE A 150 4.66 -22.83 0.97
N HIS A 151 4.99 -21.61 1.42
CA HIS A 151 5.02 -21.29 2.85
C HIS A 151 3.64 -21.05 3.46
N PHE A 152 2.69 -20.52 2.69
CA PHE A 152 1.35 -20.18 3.15
C PHE A 152 0.25 -20.77 2.25
N PRO A 153 0.13 -22.11 2.17
CA PRO A 153 -0.79 -22.80 1.26
C PRO A 153 -2.28 -22.59 1.57
N LYS A 154 -2.60 -21.88 2.66
CA LYS A 154 -3.96 -21.50 3.06
C LYS A 154 -4.26 -20.02 2.78
N CYS A 155 -3.35 -19.29 2.14
CA CYS A 155 -3.56 -17.88 1.83
C CYS A 155 -4.59 -17.72 0.71
N PRO A 156 -5.75 -17.06 0.95
CA PRO A 156 -6.80 -16.89 -0.07
C PRO A 156 -6.38 -16.09 -1.31
N PHE A 157 -5.22 -15.43 -1.29
CA PHE A 157 -4.75 -14.61 -2.39
C PHE A 157 -3.99 -15.40 -3.46
N VAL A 158 -3.33 -16.49 -3.07
CA VAL A 158 -2.52 -17.35 -3.97
C VAL A 158 -2.98 -18.82 -3.98
N THR A 159 -4.17 -19.09 -3.43
CA THR A 159 -4.86 -20.39 -3.54
C THR A 159 -5.78 -20.45 -4.74
#